data_AF-A0A928TER0-F1
#
_entry.id   AF-A0A928TER0-F1
#
_cell.length_a   1.000
_cell.length_b   1.000
_cell.length_c   1.000
_cell.angle_alpha   90.00
_cell.angle_beta   90.00
_cell.angle_gamma   90.00
#
_symmetry.space_group_name_H-M   'P 1'
#
loop_
_entity.id
_entity.type
_entity.pdbx_description
1 polymer ?
#
loop_
_entity_poly.entity_id
_entity_poly.type
_entity_poly.pdbx_seq_one_letter_code
_entity_poly.pdbx_strand_id
1 'polypeptide(L)'
;MVCGAPTSDQRIKKAAMATYLALGAKMVVAYHETGTKPGQPFEYVDGLLARPSDFSVTRWRTNGSGSGDKDPFWWNFMGTPQEEAYNPARYLQERLGEWTVPRPAFITSLIHENNFPRSGPESWTPIYWKEGDKTQPAAPPFDLSTPDPSKLRPASQVEAIWDAYEELVAYAAANLAVVTSAEIATLAEASGASGEVAPFCGDGSPANG
;
A
#
# COMPACT_ATOMS: atom_id res chain seq x y z
N MET A 1 -12.10 2.03 -12.52
CA MET A 1 -11.74 0.71 -11.96
C MET A 1 -10.24 0.67 -11.75
N VAL A 2 -9.78 0.19 -10.59
CA VAL A 2 -8.37 -0.01 -10.26
C VAL A 2 -8.09 -1.52 -10.21
N CYS A 3 -6.97 -1.97 -10.77
CA CYS A 3 -6.62 -3.40 -10.84
C CYS A 3 -5.21 -3.70 -10.30
N GLY A 4 -4.92 -4.97 -10.09
CA GLY A 4 -3.60 -5.49 -9.74
C GLY A 4 -3.45 -6.94 -10.20
N ALA A 5 -2.23 -7.37 -10.54
CA ALA A 5 -1.92 -8.75 -10.89
C ALA A 5 -0.82 -9.27 -9.93
N PRO A 6 -1.17 -10.14 -8.95
CA PRO A 6 -0.25 -10.59 -7.92
C PRO A 6 0.65 -11.73 -8.45
N THR A 7 1.51 -11.41 -9.42
CA THR A 7 2.48 -12.34 -10.02
C THR A 7 3.81 -11.64 -10.26
N SER A 8 4.90 -12.39 -10.07
CA SER A 8 6.25 -11.96 -10.46
C SER A 8 6.56 -12.25 -11.94
N ASP A 9 5.73 -13.04 -12.64
CA ASP A 9 5.89 -13.27 -14.07
C ASP A 9 5.41 -12.04 -14.86
N GLN A 10 6.37 -11.30 -15.41
CA GLN A 10 6.13 -10.08 -16.16
C GLN A 10 5.25 -10.30 -17.41
N ARG A 11 5.27 -11.49 -18.01
CA ARG A 11 4.43 -11.80 -19.18
C ARG A 11 2.96 -11.91 -18.76
N ILE A 12 2.70 -12.61 -17.66
CA ILE A 12 1.36 -12.74 -17.09
C ILE A 12 0.87 -11.37 -16.63
N LYS A 13 1.73 -10.60 -15.95
CA LYS A 13 1.42 -9.25 -15.48
C LYS A 13 1.00 -8.34 -16.63
N LYS A 14 1.80 -8.28 -17.70
CA LYS A 14 1.51 -7.49 -18.90
C LYS A 14 0.22 -7.91 -19.59
N ALA A 15 -0.01 -9.22 -19.74
CA ALA A 15 -1.25 -9.75 -20.33
C ALA A 15 -2.50 -9.39 -19.49
N ALA A 16 -2.39 -9.47 -18.16
CA ALA A 16 -3.44 -9.08 -17.24
C ALA A 16 -3.72 -7.57 -17.33
N MET A 17 -2.69 -6.72 -17.32
CA MET A 17 -2.86 -5.26 -17.46
C MET A 17 -3.54 -4.89 -18.78
N ALA A 18 -3.14 -5.52 -19.90
CA ALA A 18 -3.78 -5.30 -21.20
C ALA A 18 -5.27 -5.69 -21.17
N THR A 19 -5.61 -6.79 -20.50
CA THR A 19 -7.00 -7.22 -20.32
C THR A 19 -7.78 -6.22 -19.46
N TYR A 20 -7.21 -5.75 -18.35
CA TYR A 20 -7.86 -4.76 -17.49
C TYR A 20 -8.09 -3.44 -18.22
N LEU A 21 -7.12 -2.96 -18.99
CA LEU A 21 -7.26 -1.78 -19.83
C LEU A 21 -8.39 -1.96 -20.85
N ALA A 22 -8.44 -3.10 -21.54
CA ALA A 22 -9.50 -3.41 -22.51
C ALA A 22 -10.91 -3.48 -21.86
N LEU A 23 -10.98 -3.84 -20.57
CA LEU A 23 -12.20 -3.84 -19.78
C LEU A 23 -12.53 -2.46 -19.15
N GLY A 24 -11.77 -1.42 -19.47
CA GLY A 24 -12.03 -0.05 -19.02
C GLY A 24 -11.37 0.33 -17.69
N ALA A 25 -10.39 -0.44 -17.21
CA ALA A 25 -9.54 0.03 -16.14
C ALA A 25 -8.76 1.26 -16.58
N LYS A 26 -8.65 2.25 -15.68
CA LYS A 26 -7.89 3.49 -15.92
C LYS A 26 -6.65 3.58 -15.03
N MET A 27 -6.62 2.80 -13.95
CA MET A 27 -5.59 2.89 -12.92
C MET A 27 -5.15 1.51 -12.44
N VAL A 28 -3.93 1.46 -11.92
CA VAL A 28 -3.32 0.29 -11.29
C VAL A 28 -2.80 0.65 -9.90
N VAL A 29 -2.92 -0.27 -8.94
CA VAL A 29 -2.15 -0.17 -7.69
C VAL A 29 -0.76 -0.74 -7.96
N ALA A 30 0.19 0.12 -8.29
CA ALA A 30 1.61 -0.22 -8.30
C ALA A 30 2.18 -0.07 -6.88
N TYR A 31 3.28 -0.78 -6.60
CA TYR A 31 3.99 -0.60 -5.34
C TYR A 31 4.57 0.82 -5.30
N HIS A 32 4.27 1.57 -4.24
CA HIS A 32 4.42 3.05 -4.18
C HIS A 32 5.14 3.52 -2.92
N GLU A 33 5.84 2.62 -2.22
CA GLU A 33 6.50 2.96 -0.96
C GLU A 33 7.74 3.85 -1.14
N THR A 34 8.29 3.93 -2.35
CA THR A 34 9.39 4.83 -2.69
C THR A 34 8.96 6.28 -2.90
N GLY A 35 7.65 6.55 -2.85
CA GLY A 35 7.10 7.87 -3.15
C GLY A 35 7.00 8.15 -4.66
N THR A 36 6.06 9.01 -5.05
CA THR A 36 6.01 9.57 -6.41
C THR A 36 7.07 10.64 -6.62
N LYS A 37 7.48 10.84 -7.89
CA LYS A 37 8.38 11.93 -8.26
C LYS A 37 7.69 13.28 -8.01
N PRO A 38 8.29 14.23 -7.25
CA PRO A 38 7.68 15.52 -6.97
C PRO A 38 7.21 16.29 -8.21
N GLY A 39 8.05 16.33 -9.26
CA GLY A 39 7.76 17.04 -10.51
C GLY A 39 6.92 16.25 -11.52
N GLN A 40 6.69 14.96 -11.29
CA GLN A 40 5.93 14.09 -12.18
C GLN A 40 5.15 13.05 -11.35
N PRO A 41 4.08 13.47 -10.64
CA PRO A 41 3.35 12.57 -9.75
C PRO A 41 2.52 11.51 -10.49
N PHE A 42 2.16 11.76 -11.75
CA PHE A 42 1.32 10.86 -12.54
C PHE A 42 2.19 10.02 -13.47
N GLU A 43 2.39 8.76 -13.10
CA GLU A 43 3.16 7.79 -13.86
C GLU A 43 2.23 6.69 -14.41
N TYR A 44 2.53 6.17 -15.59
CA TYR A 44 1.75 5.12 -16.22
C TYR A 44 2.55 3.82 -16.26
N VAL A 45 1.88 2.72 -15.95
CA VAL A 45 2.46 1.38 -16.02
C VAL A 45 1.56 0.51 -16.88
N ASP A 46 2.12 -0.03 -17.96
CA ASP A 46 1.38 -0.83 -18.95
C ASP A 46 0.08 -0.14 -19.44
N GLY A 47 0.12 1.19 -19.62
CA GLY A 47 -1.01 2.00 -20.10
C GLY A 47 -2.05 2.37 -19.04
N LEU A 48 -1.86 1.97 -17.78
CA LEU A 48 -2.73 2.33 -16.65
C LEU A 48 -2.04 3.33 -15.74
N LEU A 49 -2.77 4.34 -15.27
CA LEU A 49 -2.23 5.32 -14.33
C LEU A 49 -1.93 4.64 -12.98
N ALA A 50 -0.66 4.64 -12.58
CA ALA A 50 -0.27 4.20 -11.25
C ALA A 50 -0.85 5.19 -10.22
N ARG A 51 -1.48 4.66 -9.17
CA ARG A 51 -1.99 5.50 -8.08
C ARG A 51 -0.83 6.30 -7.47
N PRO A 52 -0.86 7.64 -7.50
CA PRO A 52 0.19 8.45 -6.93
C PRO A 52 0.18 8.34 -5.39
N SER A 53 1.36 8.41 -4.79
CA SER A 53 1.55 8.43 -3.35
C SER A 53 2.95 8.96 -3.07
N ASP A 54 3.07 10.20 -2.59
CA ASP A 54 4.34 10.80 -2.22
C ASP A 54 4.94 10.17 -0.96
N PHE A 55 4.06 9.76 -0.04
CA PHE A 55 4.40 8.90 1.09
C PHE A 55 3.18 8.11 1.54
N SER A 56 3.40 7.14 2.40
CA SER A 56 2.35 6.28 2.95
C SER A 56 2.35 6.28 4.47
N VAL A 57 1.17 6.39 5.07
CA VAL A 57 0.91 6.22 6.51
C VAL A 57 0.53 4.76 6.74
N THR A 58 1.52 3.87 6.72
CA THR A 58 1.28 2.41 6.76
C THR A 58 2.38 1.69 7.51
N ARG A 59 3.63 1.98 7.18
CA ARG A 59 4.80 1.48 7.89
C ARG A 59 5.92 2.50 7.82
N TRP A 60 6.68 2.61 8.89
CA TRP A 60 7.86 3.46 8.97
C TRP A 60 8.77 2.95 10.07
N ARG A 61 10.01 3.39 10.06
CA ARG A 61 10.98 3.10 11.09
C ARG A 61 11.15 4.29 12.00
N THR A 62 11.15 4.05 13.30
CA THR A 62 11.55 5.04 14.30
C THR A 62 12.95 4.76 14.80
N ASN A 63 13.66 5.80 15.25
CA ASN A 63 14.98 5.65 15.86
C ASN A 63 14.90 4.66 17.03
N GLY A 64 15.64 3.55 16.93
CA GLY A 64 15.68 2.50 17.97
C GLY A 64 14.81 1.26 17.67
N SER A 65 14.05 1.23 16.57
CA SER A 65 13.42 0.00 16.10
C SER A 65 14.45 -0.88 15.38
N GLY A 66 14.54 -2.16 15.79
CA GLY A 66 15.63 -3.07 15.46
C GLY A 66 15.89 -3.33 13.96
N SER A 67 16.96 -4.08 13.68
CA SER A 67 17.51 -4.38 12.35
C SER A 67 16.68 -5.39 11.54
N GLY A 68 15.42 -5.08 11.27
CA GLY A 68 14.63 -5.79 10.26
C GLY A 68 14.85 -5.19 8.86
N ASP A 69 14.77 -6.03 7.82
CA ASP A 69 14.90 -5.58 6.41
C ASP A 69 13.65 -4.81 5.92
N LYS A 70 12.55 -4.82 6.68
CA LYS A 70 11.28 -4.17 6.33
C LYS A 70 10.78 -3.30 7.45
N ASP A 71 10.21 -2.15 7.09
CA ASP A 71 9.62 -1.23 8.05
C ASP A 71 8.36 -1.86 8.69
N PRO A 72 8.17 -1.71 10.01
CA PRO A 72 7.06 -2.34 10.70
C PRO A 72 5.76 -1.54 10.51
N PHE A 73 4.64 -2.27 10.48
CA PHE A 73 3.31 -1.66 10.37
C PHE A 73 2.86 -1.04 11.69
N TRP A 74 2.31 0.18 11.63
CA TRP A 74 1.95 0.96 12.83
C TRP A 74 0.93 0.29 13.74
N TRP A 75 -0.06 -0.41 13.15
CA TRP A 75 -1.12 -1.10 13.90
C TRP A 75 -0.60 -2.26 14.76
N ASN A 76 0.65 -2.70 14.58
CA ASN A 76 1.26 -3.69 15.47
C ASN A 76 1.70 -3.10 16.81
N PHE A 77 1.75 -1.77 16.94
CA PHE A 77 2.23 -1.09 18.13
C PHE A 77 1.13 -0.42 18.95
N MET A 78 -0.10 -0.38 18.45
CA MET A 78 -1.25 0.15 19.19
C MET A 78 -1.54 -0.73 20.41
N GLY A 79 -1.79 -0.11 21.55
CA GLY A 79 -1.92 -0.75 22.86
C GLY A 79 -0.60 -1.24 23.46
N THR A 80 0.56 -0.85 22.89
CA THR A 80 1.89 -1.24 23.38
C THR A 80 2.66 -0.01 23.89
N PRO A 81 3.75 -0.19 24.67
CA PRO A 81 4.59 0.94 25.09
C PRO A 81 5.21 1.76 23.94
N GLN A 82 5.19 1.25 22.71
CA GLN A 82 5.72 1.95 21.53
C GLN A 82 4.62 2.66 20.73
N GLU A 83 3.36 2.62 21.16
CA GLU A 83 2.22 3.23 20.48
C GLU A 83 2.49 4.68 20.10
N GLU A 84 3.06 5.45 21.03
CA GLU A 84 3.38 6.85 20.78
C GLU A 84 4.32 6.98 19.58
N ALA A 85 5.40 6.19 19.48
CA ALA A 85 6.32 6.26 18.35
C ALA A 85 5.68 5.88 17.00
N TYR A 86 4.55 5.15 17.03
CA TYR A 86 3.85 4.64 15.86
C TYR A 86 2.43 5.21 15.71
N ASN A 87 2.12 6.35 16.33
CA ASN A 87 0.82 7.00 16.14
C ASN A 87 0.70 7.51 14.69
N PRO A 88 -0.30 7.04 13.91
CA PRO A 88 -0.43 7.38 12.50
C PRO A 88 -0.84 8.83 12.24
N ALA A 89 -1.65 9.44 13.13
CA ALA A 89 -2.07 10.83 12.99
C ALA A 89 -0.89 11.79 13.17
N ARG A 90 -0.03 11.53 14.15
CA ARG A 90 1.20 12.30 14.36
C ARG A 90 2.17 12.12 13.20
N TYR A 91 2.38 10.88 12.74
CA TYR A 91 3.23 10.62 11.59
C TYR A 91 2.73 11.39 10.35
N LEU A 92 1.42 11.40 10.09
CA LEU A 92 0.83 12.22 9.03
C LEU A 92 1.17 13.72 9.19
N GLN A 93 0.99 14.26 10.40
CA GLN A 93 1.29 15.66 10.71
C GLN A 93 2.77 16.00 10.47
N GLU A 94 3.68 15.15 10.93
CA GLU A 94 5.13 15.31 10.76
C GLU A 94 5.50 15.32 9.27
N ARG A 95 5.02 14.33 8.51
CA ARG A 95 5.30 14.23 7.06
C ARG A 95 4.73 15.39 6.25
N LEU A 96 3.57 15.92 6.66
CA LEU A 96 3.01 17.14 6.07
C LEU A 96 3.84 18.38 6.41
N GLY A 97 4.34 18.49 7.64
CA GLY A 97 5.21 19.59 8.06
C GLY A 97 6.58 19.59 7.36
N GLU A 98 7.07 18.41 6.99
CA GLU A 98 8.31 18.22 6.21
C GLU A 98 8.11 18.45 4.70
N TRP A 99 6.87 18.52 4.22
CA TRP A 99 6.59 18.61 2.80
C TRP A 99 6.88 20.01 2.24
N THR A 100 7.92 20.11 1.43
CA THR A 100 8.40 21.39 0.87
C THR A 100 8.08 21.58 -0.62
N VAL A 101 7.44 20.60 -1.25
CA VAL A 101 7.11 20.67 -2.68
C VAL A 101 5.93 21.62 -2.89
N PRO A 102 5.93 22.51 -3.92
CA PRO A 102 4.88 23.52 -4.14
C PRO A 102 3.46 23.02 -4.44
N ARG A 103 3.23 21.70 -4.50
CA ARG A 103 1.91 21.10 -4.71
C ARG A 103 1.48 20.31 -3.46
N PRO A 104 0.18 20.09 -3.22
CA PRO A 104 -0.27 19.14 -2.22
C PRO A 104 0.34 17.75 -2.43
N ALA A 105 0.62 17.06 -1.34
CA ALA A 105 1.08 15.67 -1.37
C ALA A 105 -0.10 14.72 -1.66
N PHE A 106 0.14 13.70 -2.48
CA PHE A 106 -0.70 12.51 -2.57
C PHE A 106 -0.31 11.56 -1.45
N ILE A 107 -1.27 11.19 -0.59
CA ILE A 107 -0.98 10.43 0.62
C ILE A 107 -1.82 9.16 0.61
N THR A 108 -1.17 8.01 0.79
CA THR A 108 -1.87 6.74 0.99
C THR A 108 -1.88 6.38 2.46
N SER A 109 -3.06 6.16 3.02
CA SER A 109 -3.23 5.43 4.28
C SER A 109 -3.98 4.13 4.01
N LEU A 110 -3.49 3.01 4.54
CA LEU A 110 -4.18 1.73 4.45
C LEU A 110 -3.95 0.91 5.71
N ILE A 111 -4.93 0.06 6.03
CA ILE A 111 -4.79 -1.11 6.89
C ILE A 111 -5.34 -2.29 6.08
N HIS A 112 -4.60 -3.40 6.04
CA HIS A 112 -5.17 -4.62 5.46
C HIS A 112 -6.26 -5.16 6.36
N GLU A 113 -7.44 -5.48 5.81
CA GLU A 113 -8.60 -5.93 6.57
C GLU A 113 -8.29 -7.08 7.53
N ASN A 114 -7.51 -8.08 7.08
CA ASN A 114 -7.10 -9.21 7.92
C ASN A 114 -6.23 -8.79 9.11
N ASN A 115 -5.46 -7.71 8.99
CA ASN A 115 -4.58 -7.22 10.05
C ASN A 115 -5.32 -6.46 11.15
N PHE A 116 -6.60 -6.14 10.93
CA PHE A 116 -7.43 -5.43 11.90
C PHE A 116 -7.77 -6.33 13.11
N PRO A 117 -8.39 -7.52 12.94
CA PRO A 117 -8.63 -8.42 14.07
C PRO A 117 -7.44 -9.34 14.37
N ARG A 118 -6.45 -9.47 13.47
CA ARG A 118 -5.38 -10.47 13.58
C ARG A 118 -3.98 -9.87 13.49
N SER A 119 -3.04 -10.57 14.09
CA SER A 119 -1.60 -10.33 14.03
C SER A 119 -0.88 -11.58 13.52
N GLY A 120 0.32 -11.40 12.96
CA GLY A 120 1.11 -12.49 12.39
C GLY A 120 0.99 -12.62 10.86
N PRO A 121 1.49 -13.73 10.29
CA PRO A 121 1.46 -13.97 8.84
C PRO A 121 0.03 -14.03 8.29
N GLU A 122 -0.15 -13.80 6.98
CA GLU A 122 -1.47 -13.92 6.38
C GLU A 122 -1.96 -15.36 6.44
N SER A 123 -3.24 -15.56 6.80
CA SER A 123 -3.84 -16.89 7.02
C SER A 123 -3.83 -17.77 5.76
N TRP A 124 -3.78 -17.15 4.59
CA TRP A 124 -3.71 -17.83 3.30
C TRP A 124 -2.29 -18.19 2.85
N THR A 125 -1.25 -17.62 3.47
CA THR A 125 0.14 -17.84 3.06
C THR A 125 0.53 -19.32 3.05
N PRO A 126 0.23 -20.15 4.07
CA PRO A 126 0.66 -21.55 4.05
C PRO A 126 -0.19 -22.44 3.12
N ILE A 127 -1.32 -21.94 2.58
CA ILE A 127 -2.17 -22.67 1.62
C ILE A 127 -1.54 -22.64 0.22
N TYR A 128 -1.01 -21.48 -0.18
CA TYR A 128 -0.54 -21.21 -1.53
C TYR A 128 0.99 -21.20 -1.67
N TRP A 129 1.72 -21.27 -0.55
CA TRP A 129 3.18 -21.28 -0.52
C TRP A 129 3.72 -22.34 0.43
N LYS A 130 4.73 -23.08 -0.02
CA LYS A 130 5.33 -24.17 0.74
C LYS A 130 5.93 -23.62 2.03
N GLU A 131 5.46 -24.14 3.18
CA GLU A 131 5.93 -23.72 4.51
C GLU A 131 5.83 -22.20 4.75
N GLY A 132 4.98 -21.52 3.98
CA GLY A 132 4.83 -20.06 3.99
C GLY A 132 5.93 -19.26 3.26
N ASP A 133 6.85 -19.92 2.56
CA ASP A 133 7.87 -19.26 1.74
C ASP A 133 7.26 -18.72 0.43
N LYS A 134 7.06 -17.39 0.37
CA LYS A 134 6.45 -16.72 -0.79
C LYS A 134 7.23 -16.87 -2.10
N THR A 135 8.48 -17.36 -2.06
CA THR A 135 9.28 -17.68 -3.25
C THR A 135 8.98 -19.07 -3.81
N GLN A 136 8.30 -19.92 -3.05
CA GLN A 136 8.00 -21.31 -3.39
C GLN A 136 6.49 -21.54 -3.47
N PRO A 137 5.85 -21.26 -4.63
CA PRO A 137 4.43 -21.51 -4.79
C PRO A 137 4.10 -23.00 -4.62
N ALA A 138 3.01 -23.28 -3.90
CA ALA A 138 2.42 -24.60 -3.80
C ALA A 138 1.76 -24.99 -5.15
N ALA A 139 1.70 -26.29 -5.44
CA ALA A 139 0.99 -26.81 -6.60
C ALA A 139 -0.42 -27.26 -6.19
N PRO A 140 -1.44 -27.12 -7.05
CA PRO A 140 -2.76 -27.67 -6.79
C PRO A 140 -2.72 -29.21 -6.73
N PRO A 141 -3.65 -29.86 -6.02
CA PRO A 141 -4.73 -29.25 -5.23
C PRO A 141 -4.21 -28.61 -3.93
N PHE A 142 -4.71 -27.42 -3.59
CA PHE A 142 -4.31 -26.70 -2.38
C PHE A 142 -4.92 -27.32 -1.12
N ASP A 143 -4.13 -27.42 -0.04
CA ASP A 143 -4.61 -27.91 1.26
C ASP A 143 -5.28 -26.78 2.05
N LEU A 144 -6.61 -26.69 1.93
CA LEU A 144 -7.42 -25.72 2.65
C LEU A 144 -7.55 -26.02 4.15
N SER A 145 -7.03 -27.15 4.63
CA SER A 145 -7.01 -27.53 6.06
C SER A 145 -5.73 -27.10 6.78
N THR A 146 -4.78 -26.48 6.05
CA THR A 146 -3.53 -25.97 6.62
C THR A 146 -3.80 -25.01 7.79
N PRO A 147 -3.16 -25.19 8.97
CA PRO A 147 -3.39 -24.34 10.12
C PRO A 147 -3.11 -22.86 9.85
N ASP A 148 -4.00 -21.99 10.31
CA ASP A 148 -3.83 -20.54 10.27
C ASP A 148 -2.73 -20.11 11.26
N PRO A 149 -1.60 -19.55 10.80
CA PRO A 149 -0.50 -19.13 11.65
C PRO A 149 -0.76 -17.78 12.35
N SER A 150 -1.82 -17.07 11.96
CA SER A 150 -2.19 -15.79 12.56
C SER A 150 -2.86 -15.97 13.92
N LYS A 151 -2.87 -14.91 14.73
CA LYS A 151 -3.52 -14.87 16.04
C LYS A 151 -4.51 -13.73 16.11
N LEU A 152 -5.65 -13.96 16.75
CA LEU A 152 -6.57 -12.89 17.11
C LEU A 152 -5.87 -11.91 18.06
N ARG A 153 -6.09 -10.62 17.82
CA ARG A 153 -5.65 -9.56 18.72
C ARG A 153 -6.56 -9.52 19.96
N PRO A 154 -6.04 -9.13 21.13
CA PRO A 154 -6.88 -8.78 22.27
C PRO A 154 -7.84 -7.65 21.91
N ALA A 155 -9.05 -7.65 22.49
CA ALA A 155 -10.06 -6.62 22.21
C ALA A 155 -9.55 -5.20 22.47
N SER A 156 -8.78 -5.00 23.54
CA SER A 156 -8.16 -3.71 23.86
C SER A 156 -7.18 -3.21 22.80
N GLN A 157 -6.49 -4.12 22.11
CA GLN A 157 -5.61 -3.73 21.01
C GLN A 157 -6.42 -3.38 19.76
N VAL A 158 -7.52 -4.09 19.49
CA VAL A 158 -8.42 -3.75 18.36
C VAL A 158 -9.05 -2.37 18.57
N GLU A 159 -9.46 -2.06 19.80
CA GLU A 159 -9.95 -0.73 20.18
C GLU A 159 -8.88 0.35 19.99
N ALA A 160 -7.65 0.13 20.47
CA ALA A 160 -6.55 1.07 20.25
C ALA A 160 -6.22 1.29 18.75
N ILE A 161 -6.34 0.27 17.90
CA ILE A 161 -6.20 0.42 16.45
C ILE A 161 -7.35 1.27 15.88
N TRP A 162 -8.58 1.06 16.34
CA TRP A 162 -9.73 1.88 15.94
C TRP A 162 -9.53 3.34 16.34
N ASP A 163 -9.20 3.61 17.59
CA ASP A 163 -9.01 4.97 18.10
C ASP A 163 -7.92 5.72 17.31
N ALA A 164 -6.79 5.08 17.05
CA ALA A 164 -5.71 5.65 16.26
C ALA A 164 -6.11 5.88 14.78
N TYR A 165 -6.92 4.98 14.22
CA TYR A 165 -7.44 5.14 12.85
C TYR A 165 -8.46 6.27 12.77
N GLU A 166 -9.36 6.39 13.76
CA GLU A 166 -10.34 7.47 13.86
C GLU A 166 -9.65 8.83 14.04
N GLU A 167 -8.60 8.91 14.87
CA GLU A 167 -7.77 10.10 15.03
C GLU A 167 -7.14 10.52 13.68
N LEU A 168 -6.56 9.56 12.95
CA LEU A 168 -5.98 9.80 11.63
C LEU A 168 -7.03 10.33 10.64
N VAL A 169 -8.20 9.69 10.59
CA VAL A 169 -9.30 10.08 9.69
C VAL A 169 -9.83 11.47 10.07
N ALA A 170 -10.02 11.75 11.35
CA ALA A 170 -10.49 13.05 11.82
C ALA A 170 -9.52 14.18 11.44
N TYR A 171 -8.21 13.96 11.66
CA TYR A 171 -7.18 14.92 11.24
C TYR A 171 -7.18 15.10 9.72
N ALA A 172 -7.21 14.01 8.95
CA ALA A 172 -7.22 14.07 7.49
C ALA A 172 -8.47 14.79 6.96
N ALA A 173 -9.65 14.53 7.52
CA ALA A 173 -10.89 15.19 7.11
C ALA A 173 -10.88 16.70 7.39
N ALA A 174 -10.18 17.14 8.44
CA ALA A 174 -10.06 18.54 8.80
C ALA A 174 -9.00 19.30 7.99
N ASN A 175 -7.99 18.62 7.43
CA ASN A 175 -6.80 19.26 6.86
C ASN A 175 -6.51 18.89 5.40
N LEU A 176 -7.12 17.83 4.87
CA LEU A 176 -6.82 17.27 3.55
C LEU A 176 -8.11 17.09 2.73
N ALA A 177 -7.93 17.03 1.41
CA ALA A 177 -9.00 16.65 0.49
C ALA A 177 -8.92 15.15 0.20
N VAL A 178 -10.02 14.43 0.43
CA VAL A 178 -10.16 13.05 -0.02
C VAL A 178 -10.39 13.06 -1.53
N VAL A 179 -9.56 12.33 -2.27
CA VAL A 179 -9.71 12.16 -3.72
C VAL A 179 -9.96 10.70 -4.05
N THR A 180 -10.90 10.49 -4.96
CA THR A 180 -11.20 9.20 -5.58
C THR A 180 -10.20 8.92 -6.70
N SER A 181 -10.08 7.64 -7.07
CA SER A 181 -9.33 7.25 -8.28
C SER A 181 -9.84 7.93 -9.56
N ALA A 182 -11.14 8.23 -9.64
CA ALA A 182 -11.69 8.95 -10.79
C ALA A 182 -11.18 10.39 -10.85
N GLU A 183 -11.15 11.10 -9.72
CA GLU A 183 -10.61 12.46 -9.64
C GLU A 183 -9.10 12.49 -9.92
N ILE A 184 -8.35 11.51 -9.40
CA ILE A 184 -6.92 11.37 -9.71
C ILE A 184 -6.70 11.20 -11.22
N ALA A 185 -7.49 10.37 -11.89
CA ALA A 185 -7.40 10.21 -13.34
C ALA A 185 -7.69 11.53 -14.08
N THR A 186 -8.71 12.27 -13.66
CA THR A 186 -9.01 13.61 -14.23
C THR A 186 -7.87 14.60 -14.01
N LEU A 187 -7.23 14.59 -12.83
CA LEU A 187 -6.07 15.44 -12.55
C LEU A 187 -4.87 15.08 -13.44
N ALA A 188 -4.63 13.79 -13.66
CA ALA A 188 -3.59 13.32 -14.56
C ALA A 188 -3.84 13.78 -16.01
N GLU A 189 -5.06 13.59 -16.51
CA GLU A 189 -5.48 14.05 -17.86
C GLU A 189 -5.30 15.58 -18.01
N ALA A 190 -5.72 16.35 -17.01
CA ALA A 190 -5.61 17.82 -17.03
C ALA A 190 -4.16 18.33 -16.96
N SER A 191 -3.24 17.56 -16.36
CA SER A 191 -1.82 17.91 -16.28
C SER A 191 -1.05 17.72 -17.60
N GLY A 192 -1.69 17.14 -18.63
CA GLY A 192 -1.03 16.78 -19.88
C GLY A 192 -0.09 15.58 -19.76
N ALA A 193 -0.13 14.85 -18.63
CA ALA A 193 0.61 13.62 -18.45
C ALA A 193 0.09 12.56 -19.43
N SER A 194 0.86 12.30 -20.49
CA SER A 194 0.59 11.25 -21.46
C SER A 194 1.35 9.97 -21.07
N GLY A 195 0.71 8.82 -21.29
CA GLY A 195 1.23 7.53 -20.88
C GLY A 195 2.41 7.06 -21.73
N GLU A 196 3.62 7.52 -21.41
CA GLU A 196 4.79 6.74 -21.75
C GLU A 196 4.79 5.45 -20.91
N VAL A 197 4.98 4.32 -21.60
CA VAL A 197 4.87 2.98 -21.04
C VAL A 197 6.14 2.65 -20.27
N ALA A 198 6.17 2.92 -18.97
CA ALA A 198 7.19 2.36 -18.10
C ALA A 198 6.87 0.88 -17.82
N PRO A 199 7.77 -0.08 -18.14
CA PRO A 199 7.58 -1.48 -17.70
C PRO A 199 7.69 -1.57 -16.17
N PHE A 200 7.16 -2.63 -15.54
CA PHE A 200 7.41 -2.87 -14.11
C PHE A 200 8.86 -3.33 -13.87
N CYS A 201 9.53 -2.76 -12.86
CA CYS A 201 10.73 -3.32 -12.25
C CYS A 201 10.42 -4.67 -11.57
N GLY A 202 11.47 -5.48 -11.36
CA GLY A 202 11.36 -6.78 -10.68
C GLY A 202 10.85 -6.72 -9.24
N ASP A 203 10.86 -5.54 -8.63
CA ASP A 203 10.32 -5.24 -7.30
C ASP A 203 8.85 -4.78 -7.31
N GLY A 204 8.24 -4.61 -8.50
CA GLY A 204 6.87 -4.13 -8.64
C GLY A 204 6.72 -2.60 -8.69
N SER A 205 7.81 -1.84 -8.75
CA SER A 205 7.83 -0.39 -9.00
C SER A 205 7.78 -0.10 -10.52
N PRO A 206 7.40 1.11 -10.97
CA PRO A 206 7.59 1.54 -12.37
C PRO A 206 9.08 1.57 -12.72
N ALA A 207 9.47 1.09 -13.91
CA ALA A 207 10.83 1.21 -14.42
C ALA A 207 11.06 2.64 -14.91
N ASN A 208 12.20 3.21 -14.51
CA ASN A 208 12.62 4.52 -14.99
C ASN A 208 12.83 4.45 -16.51
N GLY A 209 12.06 5.26 -17.25
CA GLY A 209 12.50 5.78 -18.55
C GLY A 209 13.60 6.83 -18.35
#